data_AF-A0A7Y3EVH5-F1
#
_entry.id   AF-A0A7Y3EVH5-F1
#
_cell.length_a   1.000
_cell.length_b   1.000
_cell.length_c   1.000
_cell.angle_alpha   90.00
_cell.angle_beta   90.00
_cell.angle_gamma   90.00
#
_symmetry.space_group_name_H-M   'P 1'
#
loop_
_entity.id
_entity.type
_entity.pdbx_description
1 polymer ?
#
loop_
_entity_poly.entity_id
_entity_poly.type
_entity_poly.pdbx_seq_one_letter_code
_entity_poly.pdbx_strand_id
1 'polypeptide(L)' 'MEARAVGKYIRISPQKARIVADVVRGMNVDQAITTLKFMPKKGAG' A
#
# COMPACT_ATOMS: atom_id res chain seq x y z
N MET A 1 2.30 -12.58 17.00
CA MET A 1 3.19 -11.41 17.12
C MET A 1 2.81 -10.45 16.02
N GLU A 2 2.34 -9.25 16.36
CA GLU A 2 1.86 -8.27 15.38
C GLU A 2 2.85 -7.10 15.30
N ALA A 3 3.19 -6.68 14.08
CA ALA A 3 4.08 -5.56 13.82
C ALA A 3 3.36 -4.51 12.96
N ARG A 4 3.55 -3.22 13.26
CA ARG A 4 2.95 -2.11 12.52
C ARG A 4 3.98 -1.03 12.21
N ALA A 5 3.97 -0.53 10.99
CA ALA A 5 4.73 0.63 10.54
C ALA A 5 3.78 1.75 10.05
N VAL A 6 4.17 3.03 10.23
CA VAL A 6 3.36 4.19 9.84
C VAL A 6 4.24 5.25 9.16
N GLY A 7 3.93 5.59 7.91
CA GLY A 7 4.51 6.73 7.20
C GLY A 7 3.67 8.00 7.36
N LYS A 8 4.23 9.05 7.97
CA LYS A 8 3.55 10.35 8.16
C LYS A 8 3.98 11.36 7.09
N TYR A 9 3.11 12.32 6.78
CA TYR A 9 3.38 13.44 5.85
C TYR A 9 3.71 13.05 4.40
N ILE A 10 3.09 11.96 3.91
CA ILE A 10 3.27 11.49 2.53
C ILE A 10 2.61 12.49 1.56
N ARG A 11 3.35 12.91 0.52
CA ARG A 11 2.88 13.87 -0.50
C ARG A 11 1.96 13.22 -1.54
N ILE A 12 0.84 12.67 -1.08
CA ILE A 12 -0.24 12.11 -1.88
C ILE A 12 -1.59 12.41 -1.22
N SER A 13 -2.63 12.65 -2.03
CA SER A 13 -3.99 12.79 -1.49
C SER A 13 -4.42 11.50 -0.79
N PRO A 14 -5.07 11.57 0.40
CA PRO A 14 -5.53 10.40 1.14
C PRO A 14 -6.40 9.46 0.30
N GLN A 15 -7.22 9.99 -0.61
CA GLN A 15 -8.09 9.18 -1.46
C GLN A 15 -7.29 8.30 -2.42
N LYS A 16 -6.23 8.82 -3.02
CA LYS A 16 -5.38 8.07 -3.96
C LYS A 16 -4.60 6.97 -3.24
N ALA A 17 -4.17 7.21 -2.00
CA ALA A 17 -3.50 6.20 -1.19
C ALA A 17 -4.46 5.08 -0.72
N ARG A 18 -5.69 5.40 -0.33
CA ARG A 18 -6.67 4.39 0.12
C ARG A 18 -6.98 3.37 -0.96
N ILE A 19 -7.16 3.81 -2.21
CA ILE A 19 -7.43 2.89 -3.33
C ILE A 19 -6.34 1.81 -3.44
N VAL A 20 -5.07 2.18 -3.28
CA VAL A 20 -3.96 1.22 -3.30
C VAL A 20 -3.94 0.33 -2.05
N ALA A 21 -4.17 0.92 -0.87
CA ALA A 21 -4.20 0.19 0.39
C ALA A 21 -5.36 -0.82 0.48
N ASP A 22 -6.50 -0.52 -0.13
CA ASP A 22 -7.66 -1.41 -0.17
C ASP A 22 -7.40 -2.64 -1.05
N VAL A 23 -6.58 -2.52 -2.10
CA VAL A 23 -6.20 -3.65 -2.96
C VAL A 23 -5.41 -4.71 -2.19
N VAL A 24 -4.48 -4.30 -1.34
CA VAL A 24 -3.59 -5.24 -0.63
C VAL A 24 -4.10 -5.68 0.75
N ARG A 25 -5.24 -5.15 1.20
CA ARG A 25 -5.80 -5.48 2.51
C ARG A 25 -6.26 -6.94 2.54
N GLY A 26 -5.70 -7.73 3.45
CA GLY A 26 -6.06 -9.15 3.63
C GLY A 26 -5.37 -10.10 2.64
N MET A 27 -4.51 -9.60 1.75
CA MET A 27 -3.68 -10.44 0.88
C MET A 27 -2.50 -11.04 1.65
N ASN A 28 -1.97 -12.17 1.15
CA ASN A 28 -0.70 -12.71 1.60
C ASN A 28 0.44 -11.72 1.33
N VAL A 29 1.44 -11.69 2.22
CA VAL A 29 2.54 -10.72 2.17
C VAL A 29 3.29 -10.78 0.84
N ASP A 30 3.65 -11.97 0.36
CA ASP A 30 4.40 -12.15 -0.89
C ASP A 30 3.62 -11.66 -2.12
N GLN A 31 2.30 -11.91 -2.13
CA GLN A 31 1.41 -11.44 -3.19
C GLN A 31 1.26 -9.91 -3.12
N ALA A 32 1.04 -9.35 -1.93
CA ALA A 32 0.92 -7.91 -1.73
C ALA A 32 2.16 -7.15 -2.20
N ILE A 33 3.36 -7.65 -1.87
CA ILE A 33 4.63 -7.05 -2.33
C ILE A 33 4.72 -7.07 -3.85
N THR A 34 4.40 -8.20 -4.47
CA THR A 34 4.42 -8.34 -5.93
C THR A 34 3.41 -7.41 -6.60
N THR A 35 2.19 -7.34 -6.08
CA THR A 35 1.14 -6.45 -6.58
C THR A 35 1.54 -4.98 -6.50
N LEU A 36 2.11 -4.53 -5.37
CA LEU A 36 2.56 -3.14 -5.22
C LEU A 36 3.72 -2.82 -6.18
N LYS A 37 4.66 -3.75 -6.37
CA LYS A 37 5.83 -3.57 -7.24
C LYS A 37 5.47 -3.31 -8.70
N PHE A 38 4.41 -3.96 -9.20
CA PHE A 38 3.98 -3.84 -10.60
C PHE A 38 2.77 -2.91 -10.79
N MET A 39 2.27 -2.25 -9.74
CA MET A 39 1.13 -1.34 -9.84
C MET A 39 1.56 0.04 -10.36
N PRO A 40 0.99 0.54 -11.48
CA PRO A 40 1.36 1.83 -12.07
C PRO A 40 0.64 3.00 -11.35
N LYS A 41 0.76 3.07 -10.03
CA LYS A 41 0.15 4.14 -9.21
C LYS A 41 1.20 4.70 -8.25
N LYS A 42 1.28 6.03 -8.17
CA LYS A 42 2.14 6.75 -7.19
C LYS A 42 1.86 6.38 -5.72
N GLY A 43 0.72 5.76 -5.42
CA GLY A 43 0.41 5.28 -4.07
C GLY A 43 1.02 3.93 -3.71
N ALA A 44 1.58 3.21 -4.69
CA ALA A 44 2.16 1.88 -4.50
C ALA A 44 3.66 1.91 -4.11
N GLY A 45 4.32 3.05 -4.32
CA GLY A 45 5.72 3.31 -3.97
C GLY A 45 6.05 4.79 -4.05
#